data_AF-A0A316A1P1-F1
#
_entry.id   AF-A0A316A1P1-F1
#
_cell.length_a   1.000
_cell.length_b   1.000
_cell.length_c   1.000
_cell.angle_alpha   90.00
_cell.angle_beta   90.00
_cell.angle_gamma   90.00
#
_symmetry.space_group_name_H-M   'P 1'
#
loop_
_entity.id
_entity.type
_entity.pdbx_description
1 polymer ?
#
loop_
_entity_poly.entity_id
_entity_poly.type
_entity_poly.pdbx_seq_one_letter_code
_entity_poly.pdbx_strand_id
1 'polypeptide(L)'
;MRDPLEGVDGDGCIRTGADRSRVPAVYEPVLGALLAAFAPSAPSSLLLYGSVATGQARPPTSDVDAVVLGVPPAAPEPVAQELSTRFADLCREVAVGAGQVQDSEGDDEAHGNRVFLKHYCVLLAGDDVAARWRPFPADARAARGFNGDIALHLDRWRDAVRTRAGRDTPSSALGRRLARKTLLAAAGLVSVHDSTWTTDRATGARRWGEVDTVVADDLQLLLAWADGDAAASASDVLRVLAPGGAVQRVVDAFRDEVGLWSVS
;
A
#
# COMPACT_ATOMS: atom_id res chain seq x y z
N MET A 1 -5.80 2.68 6.60
CA MET A 1 -6.58 2.48 7.83
C MET A 1 -5.79 1.52 8.70
N ARG A 2 -5.61 1.85 10.00
CA ARG A 2 -4.83 1.04 10.93
C ARG A 2 -5.47 -0.32 11.14
N ASP A 3 -4.70 -1.39 10.95
CA ASP A 3 -5.05 -2.72 11.42
C ASP A 3 -4.57 -2.85 12.88
N PRO A 4 -5.47 -3.02 13.86
CA PRO A 4 -5.07 -3.10 15.27
C PRO A 4 -4.29 -4.38 15.62
N LEU A 5 -4.29 -5.40 14.75
CA LEU A 5 -3.55 -6.63 14.96
C LEU A 5 -2.24 -6.72 14.18
N GLU A 6 -1.94 -5.70 13.38
CA GLU A 6 -0.65 -5.60 12.71
C GLU A 6 0.47 -5.52 13.74
N GLY A 7 1.51 -6.33 13.54
CA GLY A 7 2.66 -6.40 14.43
C GLY A 7 3.51 -7.64 14.20
N VAL A 8 4.29 -7.98 15.22
CA VAL A 8 5.17 -9.15 15.23
C VAL A 8 4.58 -10.21 16.15
N ASP A 9 4.60 -11.47 15.74
CA ASP A 9 4.22 -12.61 16.58
C ASP A 9 5.37 -13.14 17.45
N GLY A 10 5.11 -14.20 18.22
CA GLY A 10 6.10 -14.79 19.13
C GLY A 10 7.30 -15.43 18.43
N ASP A 11 7.20 -15.70 17.12
CA ASP A 11 8.25 -16.30 16.30
C ASP A 11 9.02 -15.24 15.48
N GLY A 12 8.76 -13.95 15.72
CA GLY A 12 9.39 -12.85 14.98
C GLY A 12 8.80 -12.64 13.57
N CYS A 13 7.65 -13.25 13.27
CA CYS A 13 7.00 -13.15 11.98
C CYS A 13 5.95 -12.05 11.96
N ILE A 14 5.70 -11.53 10.75
CA ILE A 14 4.62 -10.57 10.51
C ILE A 14 3.29 -11.21 10.86
N ARG A 15 2.46 -10.45 11.57
CA ARG A 15 1.07 -10.79 11.88
C ARG A 15 0.17 -9.63 11.51
N THR A 16 -1.01 -9.94 11.00
CA THR A 16 -2.06 -8.97 10.67
C THR A 16 -3.42 -9.48 11.17
N GLY A 17 -4.44 -8.67 10.98
CA GLY A 17 -5.83 -9.00 11.20
C GLY A 17 -6.59 -9.45 9.95
N ALA A 18 -5.93 -9.67 8.81
CA ALA A 18 -6.59 -10.09 7.59
C ALA A 18 -7.12 -11.53 7.74
N ASP A 19 -8.46 -11.70 7.78
CA ASP A 19 -9.09 -13.00 7.94
C ASP A 19 -10.52 -13.01 7.36
N ARG A 20 -10.92 -14.09 6.70
CA ARG A 20 -12.26 -14.24 6.13
C ARG A 20 -13.37 -14.11 7.19
N SER A 21 -13.11 -14.55 8.41
CA SER A 21 -14.07 -14.50 9.53
C SER A 21 -14.30 -13.08 10.06
N ARG A 22 -13.48 -12.11 9.65
CA ARG A 22 -13.57 -10.71 10.10
C ARG A 22 -14.22 -9.80 9.09
N VAL A 23 -14.41 -10.27 7.87
CA VAL A 23 -15.13 -9.56 6.82
C VAL A 23 -16.54 -9.21 7.33
N PRO A 24 -16.89 -7.92 7.44
CA PRO A 24 -18.21 -7.54 7.92
C PRO A 24 -19.29 -7.98 6.93
N ALA A 25 -20.37 -8.59 7.42
CA ALA A 25 -21.44 -9.16 6.60
C ALA A 25 -22.09 -8.15 5.62
N VAL A 26 -22.05 -6.86 5.94
CA VAL A 26 -22.54 -5.77 5.07
C VAL A 26 -21.83 -5.70 3.71
N TYR A 27 -20.59 -6.21 3.61
CA TYR A 27 -19.81 -6.22 2.36
C TYR A 27 -20.02 -7.48 1.52
N GLU A 28 -20.71 -8.52 2.03
CA GLU A 28 -20.97 -9.76 1.30
C GLU A 28 -21.61 -9.57 -0.09
N PRO A 29 -22.54 -8.60 -0.31
CA PRO A 29 -23.06 -8.32 -1.65
C PRO A 29 -21.99 -7.89 -2.66
N VAL A 30 -20.98 -7.12 -2.22
CA VAL A 30 -19.87 -6.68 -3.07
C VAL A 30 -18.96 -7.86 -3.41
N LEU A 31 -18.66 -8.68 -2.40
CA LEU A 31 -17.85 -9.90 -2.56
C LEU A 31 -18.54 -10.91 -3.48
N GLY A 32 -19.85 -11.09 -3.36
CA GLY A 32 -20.63 -11.93 -4.26
C GLY A 32 -20.57 -11.45 -5.72
N ALA A 33 -20.57 -10.14 -5.95
CA ALA A 33 -20.42 -9.58 -7.30
C ALA A 33 -19.00 -9.76 -7.85
N LEU A 34 -17.97 -9.58 -7.04
CA LEU A 34 -16.58 -9.87 -7.41
C LEU A 34 -16.38 -11.36 -7.75
N LEU A 35 -16.95 -12.25 -6.95
CA LEU A 35 -16.94 -13.69 -7.19
C LEU A 35 -17.63 -14.04 -8.51
N ALA A 36 -18.80 -13.47 -8.77
CA ALA A 36 -19.51 -13.70 -10.03
C ALA A 36 -18.72 -13.22 -11.26
N ALA A 37 -17.96 -12.12 -11.12
CA ALA A 37 -17.16 -11.56 -12.21
C ALA A 37 -15.87 -12.34 -12.48
N PHE A 38 -15.18 -12.84 -11.43
CA PHE A 38 -13.82 -13.38 -11.58
C PHE A 38 -13.67 -14.88 -11.31
N ALA A 39 -14.57 -15.52 -10.54
CA ALA A 39 -14.48 -16.96 -10.28
C ALA A 39 -14.72 -17.88 -11.51
N PRO A 40 -15.50 -17.48 -12.54
CA PRO A 40 -15.73 -18.35 -13.71
C PRO A 40 -14.52 -18.56 -14.65
N SER A 41 -13.40 -17.85 -14.47
CA SER A 41 -12.40 -17.61 -15.53
C SER A 41 -11.11 -18.49 -15.49
N ALA A 42 -11.18 -19.78 -15.11
CA ALA A 42 -10.00 -20.67 -14.90
C ALA A 42 -9.08 -20.17 -13.74
N PRO A 43 -7.88 -20.73 -13.40
CA PRO A 43 -7.31 -20.69 -12.04
C PRO A 43 -6.70 -19.33 -11.63
N SER A 44 -7.52 -18.29 -11.62
CA SER A 44 -7.21 -16.99 -11.06
C SER A 44 -7.53 -16.97 -9.57
N SER A 45 -6.60 -16.51 -8.76
CA SER A 45 -6.84 -16.27 -7.33
C SER A 45 -7.51 -14.90 -7.18
N LEU A 46 -8.72 -14.87 -6.63
CA LEU A 46 -9.37 -13.64 -6.19
C LEU A 46 -9.09 -13.46 -4.71
N LEU A 47 -8.44 -12.36 -4.36
CA LEU A 47 -7.97 -12.07 -3.01
C LEU A 47 -8.52 -10.72 -2.54
N LEU A 48 -9.05 -10.69 -1.32
CA LEU A 48 -9.48 -9.48 -0.64
C LEU A 48 -8.37 -8.98 0.27
N TYR A 49 -8.16 -7.67 0.36
CA TYR A 49 -7.23 -7.09 1.32
C TYR A 49 -7.79 -5.80 1.92
N GLY A 50 -6.95 -5.09 2.67
CA GLY A 50 -7.29 -3.77 3.20
C GLY A 50 -8.33 -3.83 4.33
N SER A 51 -9.06 -2.73 4.51
CA SER A 51 -9.91 -2.52 5.69
C SER A 51 -11.07 -3.51 5.80
N VAL A 52 -11.56 -4.05 4.67
CA VAL A 52 -12.63 -5.06 4.67
C VAL A 52 -12.09 -6.40 5.16
N ALA A 53 -10.91 -6.82 4.68
CA ALA A 53 -10.27 -8.06 5.12
C ALA A 53 -9.90 -8.05 6.61
N THR A 54 -9.61 -6.88 7.18
CA THR A 54 -9.25 -6.72 8.60
C THR A 54 -10.43 -6.37 9.52
N GLY A 55 -11.64 -6.28 8.96
CA GLY A 55 -12.86 -5.96 9.73
C GLY A 55 -12.95 -4.52 10.22
N GLN A 56 -12.14 -3.60 9.68
CA GLN A 56 -12.11 -2.19 10.08
C GLN A 56 -12.94 -1.28 9.18
N ALA A 57 -13.37 -1.78 8.02
CA ALA A 57 -14.15 -1.03 7.04
C ALA A 57 -15.48 -0.51 7.60
N ARG A 58 -15.84 0.71 7.20
CA ARG A 58 -17.05 1.44 7.58
C ARG A 58 -17.77 1.92 6.32
N PRO A 59 -19.04 1.54 6.12
CA PRO A 59 -19.86 2.10 5.05
C PRO A 59 -20.19 3.59 5.29
N PRO A 60 -20.38 4.39 4.23
CA PRO A 60 -19.94 4.16 2.85
C PRO A 60 -18.50 4.62 2.61
N THR A 61 -17.73 4.93 3.66
CA THR A 61 -16.48 5.71 3.54
C THR A 61 -15.24 4.86 3.26
N SER A 62 -15.33 3.54 3.39
CA SER A 62 -14.23 2.61 3.13
C SER A 62 -14.27 2.06 1.71
N ASP A 63 -13.09 1.78 1.18
CA ASP A 63 -12.93 1.10 -0.10
C ASP A 63 -13.03 -0.41 0.10
N VAL A 64 -13.44 -1.12 -0.95
CA VAL A 64 -13.33 -2.57 -1.07
C VAL A 64 -12.16 -2.87 -1.99
N ASP A 65 -11.05 -3.31 -1.41
CA ASP A 65 -9.80 -3.55 -2.11
C ASP A 65 -9.62 -5.05 -2.42
N ALA A 66 -9.44 -5.38 -3.69
CA ALA A 66 -9.19 -6.74 -4.15
C ALA A 66 -8.04 -6.80 -5.16
N VAL A 67 -7.41 -7.97 -5.27
CA VAL A 67 -6.46 -8.29 -6.33
C VAL A 67 -6.87 -9.62 -6.96
N VAL A 68 -6.81 -9.67 -8.29
CA VAL A 68 -7.03 -10.90 -9.06
C VAL A 68 -5.75 -11.30 -9.77
N LEU A 69 -5.33 -12.54 -9.54
CA LEU A 69 -4.11 -13.10 -10.14
C LEU A 69 -4.42 -13.85 -11.44
N GLY A 70 -3.52 -13.81 -12.42
CA GLY A 70 -3.63 -14.62 -13.64
C GLY A 70 -4.63 -14.10 -14.66
N VAL A 71 -4.96 -12.81 -14.60
CA VAL A 71 -5.77 -12.11 -15.63
C VAL A 71 -4.95 -11.02 -16.32
N PRO A 72 -5.30 -10.60 -17.54
CA PRO A 72 -4.66 -9.46 -18.19
C PRO A 72 -4.77 -8.19 -17.34
N PRO A 73 -3.75 -7.30 -17.31
CA PRO A 73 -3.73 -6.11 -16.45
C PRO A 73 -4.96 -5.19 -16.56
N ALA A 74 -5.54 -5.08 -17.75
CA ALA A 74 -6.71 -4.22 -18.02
C ALA A 74 -8.06 -4.90 -17.72
N ALA A 75 -8.09 -6.20 -17.43
CA ALA A 75 -9.32 -6.94 -17.24
C ALA A 75 -10.17 -6.48 -16.04
N PRO A 76 -9.58 -6.07 -14.89
CA PRO A 76 -10.40 -5.72 -13.73
C PRO A 76 -11.06 -4.34 -13.78
N GLU A 77 -10.50 -3.40 -14.55
CA GLU A 77 -10.93 -1.99 -14.53
C GLU A 77 -12.43 -1.79 -14.84
N PRO A 78 -13.01 -2.40 -15.90
CA PRO A 78 -14.44 -2.24 -16.17
C PRO A 78 -15.34 -2.79 -15.06
N VAL A 79 -14.94 -3.91 -14.44
CA VAL A 79 -15.68 -4.52 -13.32
C VAL A 79 -15.59 -3.62 -12.09
N ALA A 80 -14.40 -3.13 -11.75
CA ALA A 80 -14.20 -2.22 -10.63
C ALA A 80 -15.07 -0.95 -10.75
N GLN A 81 -15.16 -0.36 -11.96
CA GLN A 81 -15.98 0.82 -12.22
C GLN A 81 -17.49 0.53 -12.10
N GLU A 82 -17.95 -0.60 -12.65
CA GLU A 82 -19.35 -1.03 -12.52
C GLU A 82 -19.73 -1.25 -11.05
N LEU A 83 -18.91 -2.01 -10.32
CA LEU A 83 -19.19 -2.34 -8.92
C LEU A 83 -19.10 -1.12 -8.00
N SER A 84 -18.16 -0.21 -8.25
CA SER A 84 -18.09 1.08 -7.54
C SER A 84 -19.37 1.89 -7.70
N THR A 85 -19.93 1.92 -8.91
CA THR A 85 -21.20 2.60 -9.19
C THR A 85 -22.37 1.90 -8.53
N ARG A 86 -22.43 0.57 -8.65
CA ARG A 86 -23.51 -0.27 -8.13
C ARG A 86 -23.59 -0.25 -6.60
N PHE A 87 -22.47 -0.16 -5.92
CA PHE A 87 -22.37 -0.25 -4.45
C PHE A 87 -21.90 1.05 -3.79
N ALA A 88 -22.11 2.20 -4.43
CA ALA A 88 -21.73 3.52 -3.91
C ALA A 88 -22.33 3.85 -2.52
N ASP A 89 -23.47 3.24 -2.17
CA ASP A 89 -24.09 3.37 -0.83
C ASP A 89 -23.41 2.51 0.25
N LEU A 90 -22.54 1.58 -0.12
CA LEU A 90 -21.84 0.66 0.79
C LEU A 90 -20.34 0.94 0.90
N CYS A 91 -19.72 1.42 -0.18
CA CYS A 91 -18.29 1.70 -0.23
C CYS A 91 -17.99 2.92 -1.10
N ARG A 92 -16.88 3.59 -0.80
CA ARG A 92 -16.43 4.77 -1.55
C ARG A 92 -15.96 4.37 -2.94
N GLU A 93 -15.29 3.22 -3.02
CA GLU A 93 -14.75 2.65 -4.26
C GLU A 93 -14.63 1.13 -4.10
N VAL A 94 -14.80 0.41 -5.21
CA VAL A 94 -14.36 -0.98 -5.38
C VAL A 94 -13.10 -0.93 -6.23
N ALA A 95 -11.93 -1.17 -5.63
CA ALA A 95 -10.65 -1.15 -6.30
C ALA A 95 -10.18 -2.58 -6.56
N VAL A 96 -9.95 -2.94 -7.82
CA VAL A 96 -9.47 -4.27 -8.20
C VAL A 96 -8.17 -4.16 -8.99
N GLY A 97 -7.07 -4.62 -8.38
CA GLY A 97 -5.79 -4.74 -9.03
C GLY A 97 -5.66 -6.05 -9.82
N ALA A 98 -4.86 -6.05 -10.88
CA ALA A 98 -4.40 -7.26 -11.55
C ALA A 98 -2.97 -7.58 -11.11
N GLY A 99 -2.68 -8.86 -10.86
CA GLY A 99 -1.33 -9.35 -10.64
C GLY A 99 -1.07 -10.65 -11.38
N GLN A 100 0.19 -11.04 -11.53
CA GLN A 100 0.59 -12.36 -12.01
C GLN A 100 1.22 -13.17 -10.88
N VAL A 101 1.08 -14.50 -10.92
CA VAL A 101 1.76 -15.37 -9.94
C VAL A 101 3.29 -15.26 -10.08
N GLN A 102 3.75 -15.04 -11.31
CA GLN A 102 5.15 -14.81 -11.67
C GLN A 102 5.72 -13.55 -11.04
N ASP A 103 4.90 -12.56 -10.69
CA ASP A 103 5.35 -11.35 -9.98
C ASP A 103 5.84 -11.66 -8.55
N SER A 104 5.66 -12.90 -8.09
CA SER A 104 6.19 -13.43 -6.83
C SER A 104 7.49 -14.24 -7.00
N GLU A 105 8.01 -14.32 -8.21
CA GLU A 105 9.28 -14.96 -8.57
C GLU A 105 10.34 -13.90 -8.83
N GLY A 106 11.44 -13.92 -8.07
CA GLY A 106 12.51 -12.92 -8.21
C GLY A 106 13.06 -12.42 -6.87
N ASP A 107 13.59 -11.22 -6.91
CA ASP A 107 14.38 -10.59 -5.86
C ASP A 107 13.51 -9.83 -4.83
N ASP A 108 13.64 -8.52 -4.70
CA ASP A 108 13.04 -7.73 -3.64
C ASP A 108 11.57 -7.41 -3.91
N GLU A 109 11.19 -6.99 -5.12
CA GLU A 109 9.79 -6.72 -5.47
C GLU A 109 8.94 -8.00 -5.31
N ALA A 110 9.44 -9.10 -5.86
CA ALA A 110 8.84 -10.42 -5.72
C ALA A 110 8.79 -10.91 -4.26
N HIS A 111 9.76 -10.51 -3.42
CA HIS A 111 9.69 -10.77 -1.99
C HIS A 111 8.55 -9.97 -1.33
N GLY A 112 8.43 -8.67 -1.63
CA GLY A 112 7.33 -7.83 -1.15
C GLY A 112 5.96 -8.37 -1.54
N ASN A 113 5.80 -8.79 -2.80
CA ASN A 113 4.55 -9.40 -3.29
C ASN A 113 4.18 -10.67 -2.51
N ARG A 114 5.15 -11.54 -2.19
CA ARG A 114 4.90 -12.73 -1.36
C ARG A 114 4.48 -12.37 0.06
N VAL A 115 5.12 -11.37 0.66
CA VAL A 115 4.76 -10.86 1.99
C VAL A 115 3.34 -10.30 1.98
N PHE A 116 3.01 -9.47 0.99
CA PHE A 116 1.66 -8.92 0.80
C PHE A 116 0.61 -10.02 0.68
N LEU A 117 0.79 -10.94 -0.25
CA LEU A 117 -0.13 -12.04 -0.50
C LEU A 117 -0.28 -12.98 0.71
N LYS A 118 0.79 -13.22 1.46
CA LYS A 118 0.76 -14.12 2.63
C LYS A 118 0.05 -13.52 3.83
N HIS A 119 0.26 -12.23 4.07
CA HIS A 119 -0.09 -11.62 5.34
C HIS A 119 -1.22 -10.61 5.26
N TYR A 120 -1.51 -10.04 4.09
CA TYR A 120 -2.53 -8.98 3.96
C TYR A 120 -3.74 -9.40 3.12
N CYS A 121 -3.66 -10.54 2.44
CA CYS A 121 -4.70 -11.03 1.56
C CYS A 121 -5.47 -12.20 2.18
N VAL A 122 -6.79 -12.19 1.93
CA VAL A 122 -7.71 -13.29 2.22
C VAL A 122 -8.17 -13.87 0.88
N LEU A 123 -7.97 -15.16 0.67
CA LEU A 123 -8.45 -15.86 -0.51
C LEU A 123 -10.00 -15.91 -0.50
N LEU A 124 -10.62 -15.42 -1.57
CA LEU A 124 -12.06 -15.53 -1.81
C LEU A 124 -12.40 -16.70 -2.74
N ALA A 125 -11.61 -16.90 -3.80
CA ALA A 125 -11.76 -17.97 -4.78
C ALA A 125 -10.45 -18.26 -5.51
N GLY A 126 -10.35 -19.45 -6.13
CA GLY A 126 -9.19 -19.88 -6.90
C GLY A 126 -8.11 -20.56 -6.08
N ASP A 127 -6.91 -20.63 -6.63
CA ASP A 127 -5.78 -21.34 -6.01
C ASP A 127 -5.17 -20.50 -4.88
N ASP A 128 -4.89 -21.14 -3.73
CA ASP A 128 -4.15 -20.49 -2.65
C ASP A 128 -2.64 -20.49 -2.95
N VAL A 129 -2.18 -19.45 -3.64
CA VAL A 129 -0.74 -19.27 -3.91
C VAL A 129 0.07 -19.09 -2.61
N ALA A 130 -0.52 -18.57 -1.55
CA ALA A 130 0.18 -18.28 -0.31
C ALA A 130 0.24 -19.47 0.66
N ALA A 131 -0.58 -20.50 0.47
CA ALA A 131 -0.64 -21.70 1.32
C ALA A 131 0.73 -22.36 1.53
N ARG A 132 1.58 -22.39 0.49
CA ARG A 132 2.89 -23.05 0.52
C ARG A 132 3.97 -22.27 1.27
N TRP A 133 3.79 -20.97 1.47
CA TRP A 133 4.80 -20.14 2.12
C TRP A 133 4.67 -20.20 3.64
N ARG A 134 5.82 -20.29 4.32
CA ARG A 134 5.88 -20.03 5.77
C ARG A 134 5.60 -18.55 6.04
N PRO A 135 5.13 -18.18 7.25
CA PRO A 135 5.10 -16.78 7.66
C PRO A 135 6.46 -16.11 7.45
N PHE A 136 6.43 -14.89 6.90
CA PHE A 136 7.62 -14.09 6.67
C PHE A 136 8.05 -13.35 7.94
N PRO A 137 9.37 -13.26 8.23
CA PRO A 137 9.90 -12.44 9.30
C PRO A 137 9.51 -10.96 9.15
N ALA A 138 9.29 -10.28 10.28
CA ALA A 138 9.12 -8.84 10.33
C ALA A 138 10.49 -8.15 10.34
N ASP A 139 11.14 -8.10 9.17
CA ASP A 139 12.52 -7.65 9.05
C ASP A 139 12.73 -6.60 7.94
N ALA A 140 13.97 -6.14 7.81
CA ALA A 140 14.38 -5.19 6.77
C ALA A 140 14.17 -5.74 5.35
N ARG A 141 14.20 -7.06 5.13
CA ARG A 141 13.95 -7.65 3.81
C ARG A 141 12.48 -7.50 3.43
N ALA A 142 11.56 -7.72 4.36
CA ALA A 142 10.13 -7.49 4.13
C ALA A 142 9.85 -6.01 3.87
N ALA A 143 10.40 -5.09 4.69
CA ALA A 143 10.25 -3.65 4.49
C ALA A 143 10.82 -3.20 3.14
N ARG A 144 12.02 -3.68 2.76
CA ARG A 144 12.62 -3.43 1.45
C ARG A 144 11.74 -3.93 0.33
N GLY A 145 11.15 -5.12 0.46
CA GLY A 145 10.25 -5.67 -0.56
C GLY A 145 9.05 -4.76 -0.88
N PHE A 146 8.50 -4.06 0.12
CA PHE A 146 7.38 -3.13 -0.10
C PHE A 146 7.80 -1.81 -0.75
N ASN A 147 8.99 -1.29 -0.42
CA ASN A 147 9.28 0.13 -0.63
C ASN A 147 10.72 0.46 -1.06
N GLY A 148 11.51 -0.55 -1.43
CA GLY A 148 12.91 -0.36 -1.84
C GLY A 148 13.09 0.39 -3.17
N ASP A 149 12.04 0.61 -3.93
CA ASP A 149 12.01 1.48 -5.13
C ASP A 149 11.79 2.97 -4.81
N ILE A 150 11.73 3.37 -3.53
CA ILE A 150 11.40 4.74 -3.14
C ILE A 150 12.35 5.79 -3.74
N ALA A 151 13.64 5.46 -3.91
CA ALA A 151 14.60 6.36 -4.55
C ALA A 151 14.28 6.60 -6.03
N LEU A 152 13.91 5.55 -6.77
CA LEU A 152 13.48 5.65 -8.16
C LEU A 152 12.22 6.50 -8.29
N HIS A 153 11.30 6.38 -7.33
CA HIS A 153 10.12 7.23 -7.27
C HIS A 153 10.45 8.70 -7.00
N LEU A 154 11.39 8.98 -6.09
CA LEU A 154 11.85 10.34 -5.83
C LEU A 154 12.39 11.01 -7.11
N ASP A 155 13.22 10.30 -7.87
CA ASP A 155 13.75 10.80 -9.14
C ASP A 155 12.63 11.09 -10.15
N ARG A 156 11.69 10.14 -10.32
CA ARG A 156 10.51 10.31 -11.18
C ARG A 156 9.64 11.50 -10.77
N TRP A 157 9.45 11.75 -9.47
CA TRP A 157 8.67 12.90 -9.01
C TRP A 157 9.39 14.21 -9.27
N ARG A 158 10.71 14.27 -9.06
CA ARG A 158 11.52 15.45 -9.41
C ARG A 158 11.43 15.74 -10.90
N ASP A 159 11.56 14.74 -11.75
CA ASP A 159 11.42 14.89 -13.20
C ASP A 159 10.01 15.32 -13.61
N ALA A 160 8.98 14.75 -12.99
CA ALA A 160 7.59 15.13 -13.23
C ALA A 160 7.31 16.61 -12.88
N VAL A 161 7.97 17.15 -11.85
CA VAL A 161 7.85 18.57 -11.47
C VAL A 161 8.66 19.46 -12.40
N ARG A 162 9.90 19.08 -12.75
CA ARG A 162 10.76 19.83 -13.69
C ARG A 162 10.12 19.97 -15.07
N THR A 163 9.61 18.88 -15.63
CA THR A 163 9.01 18.84 -16.98
C THR A 163 7.69 19.60 -17.07
N ARG A 164 7.03 19.87 -15.93
CA ARG A 164 5.75 20.59 -15.86
C ARG A 164 5.89 22.02 -15.30
N ALA A 165 7.09 22.50 -15.03
CA ALA A 165 7.32 23.86 -14.57
C ALA A 165 6.66 24.87 -15.54
N GLY A 166 5.70 25.65 -15.02
CA GLY A 166 4.93 26.63 -15.79
C GLY A 166 3.56 26.17 -16.33
N ARG A 167 3.12 24.94 -16.05
CA ARG A 167 1.76 24.46 -16.32
C ARG A 167 1.06 24.09 -15.01
N ASP A 168 -0.27 24.23 -14.96
CA ASP A 168 -1.08 23.72 -13.86
C ASP A 168 -0.94 22.21 -13.76
N THR A 169 0.05 21.76 -12.99
CA THR A 169 0.14 20.37 -12.58
C THR A 169 -1.05 20.12 -11.66
N PRO A 170 -1.76 18.98 -11.75
CA PRO A 170 -2.64 18.55 -10.69
C PRO A 170 -1.80 18.19 -9.47
N SER A 171 -1.29 19.21 -8.77
CA SER A 171 -0.35 19.13 -7.65
C SER A 171 -0.92 18.18 -6.58
N SER A 172 -2.24 18.16 -6.41
CA SER A 172 -2.94 17.26 -5.51
C SER A 172 -2.77 15.77 -5.85
N ALA A 173 -2.89 15.36 -7.12
CA ALA A 173 -2.74 13.95 -7.50
C ALA A 173 -1.29 13.45 -7.35
N LEU A 174 -0.32 14.28 -7.74
CA LEU A 174 1.09 13.98 -7.53
C LEU A 174 1.43 13.97 -6.03
N GLY A 175 0.98 14.97 -5.28
CA GLY A 175 1.14 15.10 -3.82
C GLY A 175 0.58 13.90 -3.08
N ARG A 176 -0.62 13.43 -3.45
CA ARG A 176 -1.22 12.20 -2.92
C ARG A 176 -0.35 10.97 -3.14
N ARG A 177 0.19 10.79 -4.34
CA ARG A 177 1.03 9.62 -4.67
C ARG A 177 2.38 9.67 -3.95
N LEU A 178 3.07 10.81 -3.96
CA LEU A 178 4.35 10.95 -3.28
C LEU A 178 4.18 10.80 -1.76
N ALA A 179 3.12 11.37 -1.19
CA ALA A 179 2.83 11.26 0.23
C ALA A 179 2.61 9.80 0.64
N ARG A 180 1.70 9.09 -0.03
CA ARG A 180 1.41 7.69 0.33
C ARG A 180 2.63 6.78 0.26
N LYS A 181 3.49 6.95 -0.75
CA LYS A 181 4.69 6.13 -0.94
C LYS A 181 5.80 6.51 0.06
N THR A 182 6.00 7.79 0.34
CA THR A 182 6.95 8.29 1.37
C THR A 182 6.53 7.85 2.77
N LEU A 183 5.24 7.95 3.10
CA LEU A 183 4.72 7.52 4.39
C LEU A 183 4.79 6.01 4.60
N LEU A 184 4.64 5.22 3.53
CA LEU A 184 4.85 3.78 3.60
C LEU A 184 6.34 3.44 3.83
N ALA A 185 7.27 4.21 3.25
CA ALA A 185 8.70 4.09 3.57
C ALA A 185 8.97 4.43 5.04
N ALA A 186 8.37 5.51 5.57
CA ALA A 186 8.49 5.87 6.98
C ALA A 186 7.93 4.78 7.92
N ALA A 187 6.82 4.13 7.56
CA ALA A 187 6.29 2.98 8.32
C ALA A 187 7.24 1.77 8.27
N GLY A 188 7.87 1.51 7.12
CA GLY A 188 8.92 0.49 6.98
C GLY A 188 10.15 0.79 7.84
N LEU A 189 10.59 2.04 7.88
CA LEU A 189 11.67 2.50 8.77
C LEU A 189 11.34 2.25 10.24
N VAL A 190 10.14 2.64 10.68
CA VAL A 190 9.66 2.36 12.05
C VAL A 190 9.64 0.86 12.34
N SER A 191 9.19 0.04 11.41
CA SER A 191 9.17 -1.42 11.58
C SER A 191 10.57 -1.97 11.86
N VAL A 192 11.58 -1.53 11.09
CA VAL A 192 12.96 -1.98 11.27
C VAL A 192 13.60 -1.37 12.52
N HIS A 193 13.52 -0.05 12.68
CA HIS A 193 14.15 0.69 13.78
C HIS A 193 13.63 0.22 15.15
N ASP A 194 12.32 0.09 15.31
CA ASP A 194 11.71 -0.31 16.59
C ASP A 194 11.58 -1.84 16.76
N SER A 195 12.10 -2.64 15.81
CA SER A 195 11.95 -4.11 15.80
C SER A 195 10.48 -4.54 15.97
N THR A 196 9.60 -3.90 15.21
CA THR A 196 8.15 -4.09 15.21
C THR A 196 7.66 -4.31 13.77
N TRP A 197 6.35 -4.25 13.54
CA TRP A 197 5.80 -4.26 12.20
C TRP A 197 4.59 -3.36 12.07
N THR A 198 4.62 -2.45 11.09
CA THR A 198 3.51 -1.57 10.73
C THR A 198 3.60 -1.14 9.28
N THR A 199 2.46 -1.14 8.57
CA THR A 199 2.28 -0.46 7.28
C THR A 199 1.34 0.74 7.39
N ASP A 200 0.80 0.99 8.59
CA ASP A 200 -0.01 2.16 8.89
C ASP A 200 0.79 3.47 8.77
N ARG A 201 0.39 4.29 7.79
CA ARG A 201 1.05 5.55 7.44
C ARG A 201 1.02 6.58 8.55
N ALA A 202 -0.07 6.64 9.33
CA ALA A 202 -0.19 7.59 10.44
C ALA A 202 0.74 7.21 11.59
N THR A 203 0.82 5.92 11.91
CA THR A 203 1.78 5.37 12.88
C THR A 203 3.21 5.64 12.42
N GLY A 204 3.54 5.35 11.15
CA GLY A 204 4.83 5.64 10.55
C GLY A 204 5.20 7.12 10.60
N ALA A 205 4.30 8.01 10.17
CA ALA A 205 4.51 9.46 10.19
C ALA A 205 4.84 9.99 11.59
N ARG A 206 4.00 9.61 12.57
CA ARG A 206 4.17 10.06 13.96
C ARG A 206 5.47 9.54 14.55
N ARG A 207 5.70 8.23 14.48
CA ARG A 207 6.84 7.60 15.14
C ARG A 207 8.15 7.98 14.47
N TRP A 208 8.21 8.04 13.14
CA TRP A 208 9.42 8.49 12.44
C TRP A 208 9.69 9.99 12.67
N GLY A 209 8.66 10.82 12.80
CA GLY A 209 8.82 12.23 13.19
C GLY A 209 9.35 12.42 14.62
N GLU A 210 9.16 11.45 15.52
CA GLU A 210 9.80 11.44 16.84
C GLU A 210 11.30 11.06 16.75
N VAL A 211 11.69 10.28 15.74
CA VAL A 211 13.08 9.83 15.49
C VAL A 211 13.88 10.90 14.76
N ASP A 212 13.36 11.40 13.63
CA ASP A 212 13.91 12.54 12.89
C ASP A 212 12.95 13.73 13.00
N THR A 213 13.21 14.58 14.00
CA THR A 213 12.39 15.76 14.27
C THR A 213 12.44 16.80 13.15
N VAL A 214 13.42 16.71 12.23
CA VAL A 214 13.52 17.64 11.09
C VAL A 214 12.40 17.39 10.07
N VAL A 215 11.92 16.15 9.96
CA VAL A 215 10.85 15.77 9.01
C VAL A 215 9.46 15.73 9.66
N ALA A 216 9.33 15.92 10.97
CA ALA A 216 8.09 15.71 11.71
C ALA A 216 6.89 16.45 11.11
N ASP A 217 7.01 17.78 10.94
CA ASP A 217 5.93 18.61 10.39
C ASP A 217 5.60 18.24 8.94
N ASP A 218 6.62 17.88 8.15
CA ASP A 218 6.44 17.46 6.77
C ASP A 218 5.75 16.11 6.66
N LEU A 219 6.03 15.16 7.55
CA LEU A 219 5.30 13.89 7.58
C LEU A 219 3.82 14.08 7.94
N GLN A 220 3.49 15.04 8.81
CA GLN A 220 2.10 15.40 9.09
C GLN A 220 1.42 16.05 7.88
N LEU A 221 2.13 16.94 7.18
CA LEU A 221 1.63 17.53 5.92
C LEU A 221 1.39 16.46 4.85
N LEU A 222 2.33 15.52 4.68
CA LEU A 222 2.18 14.40 3.77
C LEU A 222 0.98 13.52 4.16
N LEU A 223 0.75 13.29 5.46
CA LEU A 223 -0.40 12.52 5.93
C LEU A 223 -1.72 13.19 5.52
N ALA A 224 -1.84 14.51 5.74
CA ALA A 224 -3.00 15.28 5.30
C ALA A 224 -3.22 15.22 3.77
N TRP A 225 -2.13 15.20 2.98
CA TRP A 225 -2.25 14.99 1.54
C TRP A 225 -2.73 13.58 1.20
N ALA A 226 -2.17 12.55 1.85
CA ALA A 226 -2.50 11.16 1.57
C ALA A 226 -3.99 10.86 1.80
N ASP A 227 -4.54 11.39 2.90
CA ASP A 227 -5.92 11.19 3.33
C ASP A 227 -6.92 12.10 2.59
N GLY A 228 -6.41 13.16 1.95
CA GLY A 228 -7.22 14.11 1.19
C GLY A 228 -7.76 15.28 2.02
N ASP A 229 -7.31 15.41 3.27
CA ASP A 229 -7.65 16.50 4.18
C ASP A 229 -7.04 17.84 3.73
N ALA A 230 -5.94 17.79 2.97
CA ALA A 230 -5.32 18.96 2.36
C ALA A 230 -4.90 18.69 0.91
N ALA A 231 -5.12 19.68 0.03
CA ALA A 231 -4.59 19.64 -1.32
C ALA A 231 -3.11 20.08 -1.32
N ALA A 232 -2.27 19.32 -2.02
CA ALA A 232 -0.87 19.68 -2.17
C ALA A 232 -0.71 20.92 -3.07
N SER A 233 -0.08 21.98 -2.53
CA SER A 233 0.29 23.16 -3.31
C SER A 233 1.57 22.91 -4.11
N ALA A 234 1.75 23.63 -5.23
CA ALA A 234 2.98 23.50 -6.02
C ALA A 234 4.23 23.88 -5.23
N SER A 235 4.13 24.91 -4.37
CA SER A 235 5.21 25.36 -3.49
C SER A 235 5.62 24.29 -2.50
N ASP A 236 4.65 23.66 -1.83
CA ASP A 236 4.94 22.61 -0.86
C ASP A 236 5.50 21.37 -1.52
N VAL A 237 4.98 20.97 -2.68
CA VAL A 237 5.52 19.83 -3.45
C VAL A 237 7.00 20.07 -3.81
N LEU A 238 7.34 21.28 -4.28
CA LEU A 238 8.72 21.66 -4.57
C LEU A 238 9.60 21.61 -3.30
N ARG A 239 9.08 22.10 -2.17
CA ARG A 239 9.79 22.15 -0.89
C ARG A 239 10.10 20.75 -0.35
N VAL A 240 9.12 19.83 -0.32
CA VAL A 240 9.33 18.48 0.22
C VAL A 240 10.21 17.60 -0.69
N LEU A 241 10.25 17.89 -2.00
CA LEU A 241 11.09 17.19 -2.99
C LEU A 241 12.48 17.81 -3.17
N ALA A 242 12.73 18.99 -2.61
CA ALA A 242 14.02 19.68 -2.72
C ALA A 242 15.17 18.80 -2.19
N PRO A 243 16.42 19.03 -2.64
CA PRO A 243 17.59 18.42 -2.00
C PRO A 243 17.58 18.68 -0.49
N GLY A 244 17.70 17.62 0.32
CA GLY A 244 17.60 17.70 1.78
C GLY A 244 16.19 17.93 2.35
N GLY A 245 15.16 17.99 1.50
CA GLY A 245 13.76 18.01 1.91
C GLY A 245 13.29 16.67 2.50
N ALA A 246 12.11 16.66 3.11
CA ALA A 246 11.63 15.51 3.88
C ALA A 246 11.57 14.20 3.09
N VAL A 247 11.17 14.24 1.80
CA VAL A 247 11.13 13.03 0.97
C VAL A 247 12.54 12.46 0.76
N GLN A 248 13.54 13.32 0.50
CA GLN A 248 14.93 12.87 0.35
C GLN A 248 15.47 12.29 1.66
N ARG A 249 15.19 12.92 2.81
CA ARG A 249 15.62 12.42 4.12
C ARG A 249 15.06 11.05 4.44
N VAL A 250 13.77 10.83 4.17
CA VAL A 250 13.14 9.50 4.32
C VAL A 250 13.78 8.49 3.36
N VAL A 251 14.07 8.88 2.12
CA VAL A 251 14.75 7.99 1.15
C VAL A 251 16.17 7.62 1.61
N ASP A 252 16.94 8.58 2.13
CA ASP A 252 18.30 8.33 2.58
C ASP A 252 18.30 7.45 3.83
N ALA A 253 17.44 7.72 4.81
CA ALA A 253 17.26 6.84 5.96
C ALA A 253 16.84 5.42 5.53
N PHE A 254 15.89 5.30 4.59
CA PHE A 254 15.46 3.99 4.09
C PHE A 254 16.61 3.23 3.40
N ARG A 255 17.45 3.93 2.63
CA ARG A 255 18.65 3.34 2.03
C ARG A 255 19.60 2.80 3.11
N ASP A 256 19.82 3.57 4.16
CA ASP A 256 20.84 3.26 5.16
C ASP A 256 20.38 2.18 6.16
N GLU A 257 19.10 2.19 6.57
CA GLU A 257 18.57 1.28 7.59
C GLU A 257 17.91 0.02 7.00
N VAL A 258 17.31 0.11 5.82
CA VAL A 258 16.52 -0.98 5.21
C VAL A 258 17.18 -1.53 3.94
N GLY A 259 17.76 -0.65 3.14
CA GLY A 259 18.30 -0.93 1.82
C GLY A 259 17.28 -0.69 0.71
N LEU A 260 17.77 -0.26 -0.46
CA LEU A 260 16.97 -0.07 -1.67
C LEU A 260 16.98 -1.34 -2.53
N TRP A 261 16.04 -1.46 -3.47
CA TRP A 261 16.09 -2.51 -4.48
C TRP A 261 17.38 -2.43 -5.28
N SER A 262 17.92 -3.60 -5.62
CA SER A 262 19.02 -3.68 -6.57
C SER A 262 18.50 -3.22 -7.93
N VAL A 263 19.11 -2.19 -8.52
CA VAL A 263 18.73 -1.76 -9.87
C VAL A 263 19.32 -2.79 -10.84
N SER A 264 18.46 -3.68 -11.35
CA SER A 264 18.78 -4.59 -12.44
C SER A 264 18.81 -3.88 -13.79
#